data_AF-A0A4V1S0A6-F1
#
_entry.id   AF-A0A4V1S0A6-F1
#
_cell.length_a   1.000
_cell.length_b   1.000
_cell.length_c   1.000
_cell.angle_alpha   90.00
_cell.angle_beta   90.00
_cell.angle_gamma   90.00
#
_symmetry.space_group_name_H-M   'P 1'
#
loop_
_entity.id
_entity.type
_entity.pdbx_description
1 polymer ?
#
loop_
_entity_poly.entity_id
_entity_poly.type
_entity_poly.pdbx_seq_one_letter_code
_entity_poly.pdbx_strand_id
1 'polypeptide(L)'
;MVRPDSSFFDCGGHSLLAQQLLLNLRKELRVDVTIGVLYANPTLRGLGSAVDSLRSGQAVTVDRSNDTVYSDSLDELTNTLDAK
;
A
#
# COMPACT_ATOMS: atom_id res chain seq x y z
N MET A 1 12.11 12.18 -8.75
CA MET A 1 12.23 12.90 -7.47
C MET A 1 10.96 12.61 -6.68
N VAL A 2 11.03 11.78 -5.64
CA VAL A 2 9.85 11.28 -4.92
C VAL A 2 9.27 12.41 -4.06
N ARG A 3 7.97 12.69 -4.18
CA ARG A 3 7.26 13.66 -3.33
C ARG A 3 6.40 12.93 -2.30
N PRO A 4 6.08 13.56 -1.16
CA PRO A 4 5.20 12.96 -0.14
C PRO A 4 3.81 12.60 -0.70
N ASP A 5 3.40 13.34 -1.72
CA ASP A 5 2.09 13.26 -2.35
C ASP A 5 2.14 12.40 -3.65
N SER A 6 3.33 11.93 -4.03
CA SER A 6 3.48 10.97 -5.13
C SER A 6 2.94 9.61 -4.71
N SER A 7 2.07 9.04 -5.54
CA SER A 7 1.65 7.65 -5.41
C SER A 7 2.84 6.72 -5.63
N PHE A 8 2.95 5.70 -4.78
CA PHE A 8 3.92 4.63 -4.89
C PHE A 8 3.86 3.95 -6.27
N PHE A 9 2.64 3.75 -6.79
CA PHE A 9 2.39 3.11 -8.08
C PHE A 9 2.81 4.01 -9.25
N ASP A 10 2.54 5.32 -9.16
CA ASP A 10 2.94 6.29 -10.20
C ASP A 10 4.47 6.45 -10.28
N CYS A 11 5.18 6.13 -9.19
CA CYS A 11 6.64 6.10 -9.16
C CYS A 11 7.24 4.80 -9.73
N GLY A 12 6.43 3.88 -10.25
CA GLY A 12 6.85 2.57 -10.74
C GLY A 12 6.87 1.47 -9.67
N GLY A 13 6.23 1.69 -8.53
CA GLY A 13 6.08 0.68 -7.49
C GLY A 13 5.12 -0.43 -7.93
N HIS A 14 5.63 -1.66 -7.98
CA HIS A 14 4.86 -2.86 -8.34
C HIS A 14 4.79 -3.86 -7.18
N SER A 15 3.96 -4.89 -7.32
CA SER A 15 3.52 -5.84 -6.27
C SER A 15 4.65 -6.39 -5.40
N LEU A 16 5.81 -6.68 -6.00
CA LEU A 16 7.00 -7.19 -5.31
C LEU A 16 7.66 -6.12 -4.44
N LEU A 17 7.79 -4.88 -4.94
CA LEU A 17 8.29 -3.75 -4.16
C LEU A 17 7.30 -3.35 -3.06
N ALA A 18 5.99 -3.44 -3.33
CA ALA A 18 4.95 -3.24 -2.34
C ALA A 18 5.07 -4.26 -1.20
N GLN A 19 5.19 -5.55 -1.51
CA GLN A 19 5.41 -6.58 -0.50
C GLN A 19 6.69 -6.36 0.31
N GLN A 20 7.79 -5.97 -0.34
CA GLN A 20 9.04 -5.64 0.36
C GLN A 20 8.88 -4.43 1.29
N LEU A 21 8.21 -3.37 0.83
CA LEU A 21 7.88 -2.20 1.63
C LEU A 21 7.07 -2.61 2.87
N LEU A 22 6.02 -3.40 2.69
CA LEU A 22 5.17 -3.90 3.76
C LEU A 22 5.96 -4.73 4.79
N LEU A 23 6.82 -5.64 4.31
CA LEU A 23 7.69 -6.45 5.16
C LEU A 23 8.64 -5.59 6.00
N ASN A 24 9.20 -4.54 5.41
CA ASN A 24 10.09 -3.61 6.12
C ASN A 24 9.32 -2.78 7.15
N LEU A 25 8.16 -2.23 6.81
CA LEU A 25 7.31 -1.49 7.75
C LEU A 25 6.90 -2.36 8.94
N ARG A 26 6.50 -3.61 8.70
CA ARG A 26 6.17 -4.57 9.75
C ARG A 26 7.36 -4.86 10.67
N LYS A 27 8.57 -5.00 10.12
CA LYS A 27 9.80 -5.31 10.88
C LYS A 27 10.30 -4.11 11.68
N GLU A 28 10.41 -2.95 11.05
CA GLU A 28 11.02 -1.76 11.67
C GLU A 28 10.07 -1.02 12.60
N LEU A 29 8.80 -0.89 12.22
CA LEU A 29 7.82 -0.07 12.95
C LEU A 29 6.88 -0.92 13.81
N ARG A 30 6.97 -2.26 13.73
CA ARG A 30 6.13 -3.22 14.47
C ARG A 30 4.62 -2.97 14.28
N VAL A 31 4.24 -2.56 13.07
CA VAL A 31 2.84 -2.37 12.67
C VAL A 31 2.34 -3.53 11.81
N ASP A 32 1.08 -3.92 11.97
CA ASP A 32 0.45 -4.85 11.04
C ASP A 32 -0.17 -4.09 9.86
N VAL A 33 0.71 -3.65 8.94
CA VAL A 33 0.28 -2.92 7.73
C VAL A 33 -0.03 -3.90 6.61
N THR A 34 -1.27 -3.87 6.09
CA THR A 34 -1.71 -4.76 5.01
C THR A 34 -1.56 -4.09 3.65
N ILE A 35 -1.63 -4.88 2.57
CA ILE A 35 -1.59 -4.33 1.20
C ILE A 35 -2.81 -3.45 0.93
N GLY A 36 -3.95 -3.78 1.57
CA GLY A 36 -5.14 -2.94 1.73
C GLY A 36 -4.82 -1.48 2.03
N VAL A 37 -4.00 -1.26 3.05
CA VAL A 37 -3.63 0.09 3.52
C VAL A 37 -2.83 0.85 2.47
N LEU A 38 -1.95 0.17 1.74
CA LEU A 38 -1.14 0.79 0.69
C LEU A 38 -1.99 1.23 -0.50
N TYR A 39 -3.01 0.49 -0.91
CA TYR A 39 -3.88 0.93 -2.01
C TYR A 39 -4.86 2.01 -1.57
N ALA A 40 -5.38 1.93 -0.34
CA ALA A 40 -6.21 2.99 0.21
C ALA A 40 -5.43 4.30 0.39
N ASN A 41 -4.12 4.20 0.65
CA ASN A 41 -3.24 5.34 0.88
C ASN A 41 -1.95 5.20 0.06
N PRO A 42 -2.01 5.38 -1.27
CA PRO A 42 -0.89 5.09 -2.16
C PRO A 42 0.25 6.11 -2.03
N THR A 43 0.02 7.25 -1.38
CA THR A 43 1.02 8.30 -1.18
C THR A 43 1.81 8.07 0.10
N LEU A 44 3.07 8.52 0.14
CA LEU A 44 3.90 8.47 1.35
C LEU A 44 3.23 9.19 2.53
N ARG A 45 2.57 10.32 2.27
CA ARG A 45 1.85 11.10 3.28
C ARG A 45 0.66 10.31 3.85
N GLY A 46 -0.18 9.75 2.98
CA GLY A 46 -1.33 8.96 3.41
C GLY A 46 -0.91 7.71 4.16
N LEU A 47 0.07 6.97 3.62
CA LEU A 47 0.59 5.76 4.24
C LEU A 47 1.21 6.04 5.61
N GLY A 48 1.98 7.13 5.74
CA GLY A 48 2.54 7.53 7.04
C GLY A 48 1.47 7.81 8.09
N SER A 49 0.42 8.54 7.73
CA SER A 49 -0.70 8.80 8.65
C SER A 49 -1.44 7.52 9.05
N ALA A 50 -1.63 6.58 8.11
CA ALA A 50 -2.25 5.29 8.41
C ALA A 50 -1.38 4.44 9.34
N VAL A 51 -0.07 4.41 9.09
CA VAL A 51 0.91 3.72 9.94
C VAL A 51 0.92 4.30 11.36
N ASP A 52 0.94 5.62 11.51
CA ASP A 52 0.91 6.24 12.84
C ASP A 52 -0.39 5.95 13.58
N SER A 53 -1.53 5.90 12.89
CA SER A 53 -2.82 5.51 13.47
C SER A 53 -2.79 4.05 13.97
N LEU A 54 -2.19 3.14 13.19
CA LEU A 54 -2.01 1.74 13.60
C LEU A 54 -1.06 1.61 14.80
N ARG A 55 0.00 2.43 14.88
CA ARG A 55 0.95 2.43 16.01
C ARG A 55 0.33 2.97 17.29
N SER A 56 -0.53 3.97 17.18
CA SER A 56 -1.19 4.61 18.32
C SER A 56 -2.36 3.79 18.89
N GLY A 57 -2.59 2.57 18.39
CA GLY A 57 -3.58 1.65 18.95
C GLY A 57 -5.03 2.02 18.61
N GLN A 58 -5.24 3.02 17.74
CA GLN A 58 -6.54 3.24 17.13
C GLN A 58 -6.72 2.17 16.06
N ALA A 59 -7.32 1.05 16.46
CA ALA A 59 -7.70 -0.05 15.59
C ALA A 59 -8.58 0.51 14.46
N VAL A 60 -7.95 0.87 13.33
CA VAL A 60 -8.62 0.97 12.05
C VAL A 60 -9.22 -0.42 11.84
N THR A 61 -10.53 -0.49 11.81
CA THR A 61 -11.28 -1.70 11.44
C THR A 61 -10.96 -2.01 9.98
N VAL A 62 -9.82 -2.65 9.74
CA VAL A 62 -9.48 -3.22 8.45
C VAL A 62 -10.42 -4.40 8.29
N ASP A 63 -11.51 -4.15 7.54
CA ASP A 63 -12.42 -5.18 7.09
C ASP A 63 -11.60 -6.29 6.42
N ARG A 64 -11.60 -7.48 7.05
CA ARG A 64 -10.80 -8.64 6.65
C ARG A 64 -11.32 -9.27 5.35
N SER A 65 -12.39 -8.70 4.78
CA SER A 65 -13.10 -9.19 3.59
C SER A 65 -12.39 -8.87 2.27
N ASN A 66 -11.33 -8.07 2.26
CA ASN A 66 -10.80 -7.49 1.02
C ASN A 66 -9.70 -8.33 0.33
N ASP A 67 -9.33 -9.51 0.86
CA ASP A 67 -8.19 -10.31 0.37
C ASP A 67 -8.35 -10.83 -1.07
N THR A 68 -9.58 -10.93 -1.60
CA THR A 68 -9.83 -11.52 -2.93
C THR A 68 -9.99 -10.50 -4.08
N VAL A 69 -10.32 -9.25 -3.78
CA VAL A 69 -10.53 -8.21 -4.83
C VAL A 69 -9.19 -7.72 -5.42
N TYR A 70 -8.08 -8.14 -4.80
CA TYR A 70 -6.74 -7.63 -5.05
C TYR A 70 -6.06 -8.14 -6.32
N SER A 71 -6.32 -9.38 -6.78
CA SER A 71 -5.70 -9.87 -8.02
C SER A 71 -6.33 -9.25 -9.25
N ASP A 72 -7.66 -9.17 -9.26
CA ASP A 72 -8.41 -8.87 -10.49
C ASP A 72 -8.20 -7.43 -10.96
N SER A 73 -8.04 -6.48 -10.03
CA SER A 73 -7.77 -5.07 -10.38
C SER A 73 -6.30 -4.79 -10.70
N LEU A 74 -5.37 -5.66 -10.26
CA LEU A 74 -3.92 -5.51 -10.50
C LEU A 74 -3.55 -5.85 -11.94
N ASP A 75 -4.12 -6.94 -12.47
CA ASP A 75 -3.92 -7.40 -13.84
C ASP A 75 -4.53 -6.44 -14.87
N GLU A 76 -5.56 -5.69 -14.47
CA GLU A 76 -6.19 -4.67 -15.31
C GLU A 76 -5.29 -3.42 -15.44
N LEU A 77 -4.61 -3.03 -14.36
CA LEU A 77 -3.69 -1.89 -14.36
C LEU A 77 -2.36 -2.18 -15.06
N THR A 78 -1.82 -3.40 -14.96
CA THR A 78 -0.62 -3.80 -15.69
C THR A 78 -0.88 -3.90 -17.19
N ASN A 79 -2.01 -4.46 -17.63
CA ASN A 79 -2.36 -4.53 -19.05
C ASN A 79 -2.55 -3.14 -19.70
N THR A 80 -2.94 -2.11 -18.95
CA THR A 80 -3.00 -0.74 -19.47
C THR A 80 -1.64 -0.05 -19.62
N LEU A 81 -0.57 -0.56 -19.00
CA LEU A 81 0.78 0.02 -19.08
C LEU A 81 1.57 -0.50 -20.29
N ASP A 82 1.29 -1.72 -20.75
CA ASP A 82 1.92 -2.31 -21.94
C ASP A 82 1.32 -1.81 -23.28
N ALA A 83 0.23 -1.03 -23.24
CA ALA A 83 -0.48 -0.55 -24.42
C ALA A 83 0.01 0.82 -24.96
N LYS A 84 1.22 1.28 -24.59
CA LYS A 84 1.78 2.54 -25.09
C LYS A 84 3.21 2.44 -25.61
#